data_AF-A0A2W1GX54-F1
#
_entry.id   AF-A0A2W1GX54-F1
#
_cell.length_a   1.000
_cell.length_b   1.000
_cell.length_c   1.000
_cell.angle_alpha   90.00
_cell.angle_beta   90.00
_cell.angle_gamma   90.00
#
_symmetry.space_group_name_H-M   'P 1'
#
loop_
_entity.id
_entity.type
_entity.pdbx_description
1 polymer ?
#
loop_
_entity_poly.entity_id
_entity_poly.type
_entity_poly.pdbx_seq_one_letter_code
_entity_poly.pdbx_strand_id
1 'polypeptide(L)'
;MTEFPPHFSPHLSSAARDGFDFQTPALNIETPEHEVDDARNGPPPSIISPAFTPPATPGMSTPSHPRPPRSIPVDTSLRSDTPRPELLPKLPIVECEVRARIPTTTGHEMWLHVYRNNVDTKEHLAIVFGSHIRSRSLDAERPGETELDRMTRGAYVGRLYPGRTSSRVEQLKRAEGVPAKRQSSSDPAHVKQSNGLLSPSSASSSENGDVHPISPSDLPLVRIHSECYTGETVWSARCDCGEQLDEAARLMADPALSPSGGAIIYLRQEGRGIGLGEKLKAYNLQDLGNDTYEANIMLRHPADARSYGLATAMLMDLALDGDRGIRLLTNNPDKVHAVEGPNREVVVRERVAMVPIAWKTGGLKGIKSEEVEKYLSTKIEKFKHMLDQK
;
A
#
# COMPACT_ATOMS: atom_id res chain seq x y z
N MET A 1 20.67 39.60 -0.51
CA MET A 1 20.76 39.29 0.94
C MET A 1 19.53 39.88 1.58
N THR A 2 18.54 39.05 1.87
CA THR A 2 17.31 39.39 2.59
C THR A 2 16.95 38.14 3.38
N GLU A 3 17.38 38.10 4.63
CA GLU A 3 17.08 37.05 5.60
C GLU A 3 15.61 37.17 6.02
N PHE A 4 14.87 36.06 5.93
CA PHE A 4 13.56 35.91 6.56
C PHE A 4 13.75 35.30 7.96
N PRO A 5 12.93 35.70 8.96
CA PRO A 5 13.09 35.23 10.33
C PRO A 5 12.61 33.78 10.50
N PRO A 6 13.21 32.99 11.41
CA PRO A 6 12.74 31.64 11.71
C PRO A 6 11.40 31.69 12.44
N HIS A 7 10.42 30.95 11.92
CA HIS A 7 9.12 30.78 12.56
C HIS A 7 9.26 30.00 13.87
N PHE A 8 8.58 30.54 14.88
CA PHE A 8 8.56 30.19 16.29
C PHE A 8 7.83 28.86 16.53
N SER A 9 8.49 27.88 17.13
CA SER A 9 7.84 26.69 17.71
C SER A 9 7.29 27.03 19.10
N PRO A 10 6.09 26.59 19.49
CA PRO A 10 5.58 26.89 20.83
C PRO A 10 6.36 26.08 21.88
N HIS A 11 7.14 26.81 22.68
CA HIS A 11 7.72 26.31 23.93
C HIS A 11 6.60 26.19 24.97
N LEU A 12 6.43 25.00 25.55
CA LEU A 12 5.64 24.82 26.77
C LEU A 12 6.36 25.52 27.92
N SER A 13 5.87 26.70 28.32
CA SER A 13 6.22 27.31 29.60
C SER A 13 5.19 26.89 30.65
N SER A 14 5.62 26.16 31.68
CA SER A 14 4.83 26.02 32.89
C SER A 14 5.07 27.23 33.79
N ALA A 15 3.99 27.90 34.18
CA ALA A 15 3.98 28.85 35.29
C ALA A 15 2.63 28.75 36.01
N ALA A 16 2.72 28.19 37.23
CA ALA A 16 1.91 28.30 38.45
C ALA A 16 0.56 29.06 38.39
N ARG A 17 -0.53 28.53 38.97
CA ARG A 17 -0.91 28.51 40.40
C ARG A 17 -2.34 27.89 40.48
N ASP A 18 -2.89 27.23 41.50
CA ASP A 18 -2.69 27.14 42.96
C ASP A 18 -3.32 25.82 43.47
N GLY A 19 -2.84 25.30 44.62
CA GLY A 19 -3.63 24.40 45.49
C GLY A 19 -2.93 23.20 46.13
N PHE A 20 -2.32 23.41 47.32
CA PHE A 20 -2.27 22.58 48.55
C PHE A 20 -2.38 21.04 48.51
N ASP A 21 -1.79 20.22 49.39
CA ASP A 21 -0.62 20.20 50.30
C ASP A 21 -0.53 18.71 50.80
N PHE A 22 0.56 18.38 51.51
CA PHE A 22 0.81 17.25 52.43
C PHE A 22 1.94 16.24 52.08
N GLN A 23 3.11 16.58 52.64
CA GLN A 23 3.95 15.77 53.55
C GLN A 23 4.41 14.37 53.12
N THR A 24 5.71 14.29 52.83
CA THR A 24 6.58 13.13 53.10
C THR A 24 7.13 13.22 54.53
N PRO A 25 7.42 12.07 55.17
CA PRO A 25 8.60 12.00 56.02
C PRO A 25 9.54 10.86 55.61
N ALA A 26 10.83 11.15 55.70
CA ALA A 26 11.94 10.20 55.63
C ALA A 26 12.39 9.81 57.04
N LEU A 27 12.74 8.53 57.26
CA LEU A 27 13.52 7.99 58.39
C LEU A 27 14.23 6.71 57.87
N ASN A 28 15.56 6.69 57.75
CA ASN A 28 16.61 6.34 58.74
C ASN A 28 16.77 4.82 59.03
N ILE A 29 17.91 4.31 58.53
CA ILE A 29 18.93 3.38 59.09
C ILE A 29 18.50 2.42 60.22
N GLU A 30 18.73 1.11 60.02
CA GLU A 30 19.43 0.18 60.93
C GLU A 30 19.64 -1.22 60.30
N THR A 31 20.82 -1.82 60.52
CA THR A 31 21.21 -3.23 60.27
C THR A 31 21.18 -4.02 61.57
N PRO A 32 21.00 -5.37 61.58
CA PRO A 32 22.18 -6.27 61.70
C PRO A 32 22.06 -7.71 61.11
N GLU A 33 23.22 -8.23 60.68
CA GLU A 33 23.90 -9.56 60.83
C GLU A 33 23.19 -10.94 60.87
N HIS A 34 24.02 -11.98 60.60
CA HIS A 34 23.88 -13.46 60.61
C HIS A 34 23.35 -14.14 59.31
N GLU A 35 23.94 -15.19 58.73
CA GLU A 35 25.03 -16.11 59.11
C GLU A 35 25.50 -16.92 57.87
N VAL A 36 26.67 -17.55 57.95
CA VAL A 36 27.44 -18.24 56.91
C VAL A 36 27.29 -19.77 57.07
N ASP A 37 27.29 -20.56 55.99
CA ASP A 37 27.89 -21.91 56.05
C ASP A 37 28.51 -22.44 54.73
N ASP A 38 29.63 -23.14 54.93
CA ASP A 38 30.73 -23.67 54.10
C ASP A 38 30.36 -24.72 53.00
N ALA A 39 30.97 -24.80 51.80
CA ALA A 39 32.29 -25.30 51.33
C ALA A 39 32.22 -26.72 50.67
N ARG A 40 32.42 -26.86 49.33
CA ARG A 40 33.64 -27.23 48.55
C ARG A 40 33.97 -28.75 48.37
N ASN A 41 34.21 -29.11 47.08
CA ASN A 41 35.21 -30.06 46.50
C ASN A 41 34.90 -31.54 46.14
N GLY A 42 34.90 -31.85 44.82
CA GLY A 42 35.87 -32.79 44.18
C GLY A 42 35.45 -34.22 43.70
N PRO A 43 36.00 -34.78 42.58
CA PRO A 43 35.49 -35.92 41.74
C PRO A 43 36.13 -37.31 42.09
N PRO A 44 36.03 -38.49 41.37
CA PRO A 44 35.79 -38.85 39.93
C PRO A 44 35.01 -40.21 39.73
N PRO A 45 35.19 -41.11 38.71
CA PRO A 45 35.72 -41.07 37.33
C PRO A 45 34.78 -41.66 36.22
N SER A 46 35.23 -41.52 34.97
CA SER A 46 34.66 -41.96 33.68
C SER A 46 34.75 -43.47 33.40
N ILE A 47 33.69 -44.08 32.81
CA ILE A 47 33.78 -45.31 31.99
C ILE A 47 32.75 -45.27 30.82
N ILE A 48 33.25 -44.96 29.62
CA ILE A 48 32.97 -45.54 28.29
C ILE A 48 31.50 -45.89 27.89
N SER A 49 30.88 -44.97 27.13
CA SER A 49 30.09 -45.06 25.87
C SER A 49 29.64 -46.42 25.28
N PRO A 50 28.52 -46.50 24.51
CA PRO A 50 28.17 -45.53 23.47
C PRO A 50 26.75 -44.93 23.51
N ALA A 51 26.71 -43.63 23.18
CA ALA A 51 25.52 -42.83 22.99
C ALA A 51 24.80 -43.23 21.68
N PHE A 52 23.55 -43.66 21.83
CA PHE A 52 22.60 -43.78 20.74
C PHE A 52 22.30 -42.38 20.21
N THR A 53 22.88 -42.01 19.08
CA THR A 53 22.65 -40.72 18.43
C THR A 53 21.36 -40.84 17.62
N PRO A 54 20.24 -40.17 17.98
CA PRO A 54 19.12 -40.06 17.05
C PRO A 54 19.56 -39.23 15.83
N PRO A 55 19.09 -39.54 14.62
CA PRO A 55 19.53 -38.85 13.43
C PRO A 55 19.17 -37.36 13.53
N ALA A 56 20.18 -36.51 13.42
CA ALA A 56 20.02 -35.09 13.18
C ALA A 56 19.17 -34.91 11.92
N THR A 57 17.89 -34.61 12.10
CA THR A 57 17.06 -34.07 11.03
C THR A 57 17.51 -32.62 10.87
N PRO A 58 18.03 -32.19 9.72
CA PRO A 58 18.26 -30.77 9.48
C PRO A 58 16.90 -30.12 9.29
N GLY A 59 16.26 -29.77 10.40
CA GLY A 59 15.21 -28.77 10.44
C GLY A 59 15.85 -27.41 10.22
N MET A 60 16.32 -27.16 8.99
CA MET A 60 16.41 -25.79 8.50
C MET A 60 15.00 -25.25 8.61
N SER A 61 14.77 -24.39 9.60
CA SER A 61 13.75 -23.36 9.50
C SER A 61 14.01 -22.69 8.16
N THR A 62 13.26 -23.12 7.16
CA THR A 62 13.26 -22.46 5.86
C THR A 62 12.94 -21.01 6.20
N PRO A 63 13.79 -20.04 5.84
CA PRO A 63 13.40 -18.65 5.97
C PRO A 63 12.05 -18.56 5.30
N SER A 64 10.99 -18.28 6.07
CA SER A 64 9.65 -18.20 5.53
C SER A 64 9.66 -16.92 4.70
N HIS A 65 10.03 -17.05 3.43
CA HIS A 65 9.92 -15.94 2.51
C HIS A 65 8.46 -15.50 2.55
N PRO A 66 8.20 -14.19 2.76
CA PRO A 66 6.85 -13.69 2.86
C PRO A 66 6.12 -14.07 1.57
N ARG A 67 5.07 -14.89 1.69
CA ARG A 67 4.32 -15.33 0.51
C ARG A 67 3.46 -14.17 0.02
N PRO A 68 3.37 -13.96 -1.32
CA PRO A 68 2.46 -12.97 -1.87
C PRO A 68 1.02 -13.23 -1.40
N PRO A 69 0.19 -12.17 -1.29
CA PRO A 69 -1.16 -12.31 -0.79
C PRO A 69 -1.97 -13.24 -1.70
N ARG A 70 -2.79 -14.11 -1.11
CA ARG A 70 -3.67 -15.00 -1.87
C ARG A 70 -4.59 -14.17 -2.76
N SER A 71 -4.64 -14.55 -4.03
CA SER A 71 -5.50 -13.95 -5.05
C SER A 71 -6.46 -15.00 -5.62
N ILE A 72 -7.57 -14.54 -6.16
CA ILE A 72 -8.57 -15.36 -6.84
C ILE A 72 -8.72 -14.81 -8.26
N PRO A 73 -8.57 -15.63 -9.31
CA PRO A 73 -8.81 -15.22 -10.67
C PRO A 73 -10.21 -14.61 -10.83
N VAL A 74 -10.30 -13.54 -11.60
CA VAL A 74 -11.56 -12.87 -11.91
C VAL A 74 -11.86 -13.06 -13.39
N ASP A 75 -13.03 -13.59 -13.69
CA ASP A 75 -13.58 -13.60 -15.04
C ASP A 75 -14.92 -12.83 -15.06
N THR A 76 -14.85 -11.57 -15.44
CA THR A 76 -16.01 -10.67 -15.56
C THR A 76 -16.82 -10.89 -16.83
N SER A 77 -16.36 -11.75 -17.75
CA SER A 77 -17.14 -12.14 -18.93
C SER A 77 -18.32 -13.05 -18.56
N LEU A 78 -18.20 -13.78 -17.45
CA LEU A 78 -19.27 -14.59 -16.90
C LEU A 78 -20.37 -13.70 -16.32
N ARG A 79 -21.63 -14.05 -16.59
CA ARG A 79 -22.77 -13.31 -16.04
C ARG A 79 -22.90 -13.64 -14.55
N SER A 80 -22.92 -12.61 -13.71
CA SER A 80 -23.25 -12.70 -12.29
C SER A 80 -24.74 -12.44 -12.10
N ASP A 81 -25.35 -13.08 -11.09
CA ASP A 81 -26.73 -12.83 -10.68
C ASP A 81 -26.90 -11.48 -9.94
N THR A 82 -25.80 -10.78 -9.62
CA THR A 82 -25.83 -9.47 -8.98
C THR A 82 -25.98 -8.34 -10.01
N PRO A 83 -26.84 -7.33 -9.76
CA PRO A 83 -26.91 -6.13 -10.60
C PRO A 83 -25.54 -5.48 -10.75
N ARG A 84 -25.14 -5.17 -11.99
CA ARG A 84 -23.87 -4.46 -12.24
C ARG A 84 -24.02 -2.99 -11.82
N PRO A 85 -22.94 -2.36 -11.29
CA PRO A 85 -22.96 -0.94 -11.00
C PRO A 85 -23.20 -0.14 -12.28
N GLU A 86 -23.92 0.97 -12.15
CA GLU A 86 -24.10 1.91 -13.26
C GLU A 86 -22.77 2.57 -13.58
N LEU A 87 -22.30 2.37 -14.82
CA LEU A 87 -21.05 2.92 -15.31
C LEU A 87 -21.32 4.23 -16.03
N LEU A 88 -20.37 5.17 -15.93
CA LEU A 88 -20.42 6.37 -16.74
C LEU A 88 -20.34 6.00 -18.23
N PRO A 89 -21.14 6.62 -19.10
CA PRO A 89 -21.12 6.33 -20.54
C PRO A 89 -19.79 6.74 -21.18
N LYS A 90 -19.10 7.74 -20.62
CA LYS A 90 -17.79 8.21 -21.05
C LYS A 90 -16.92 8.45 -19.82
N LEU A 91 -15.67 8.00 -19.90
CA LEU A 91 -14.70 8.23 -18.82
C LEU A 91 -14.32 9.72 -18.71
N PRO A 92 -14.07 10.21 -17.49
CA PRO A 92 -13.50 11.53 -17.26
C PRO A 92 -12.15 11.72 -17.96
N ILE A 93 -11.84 12.97 -18.30
CA ILE A 93 -10.50 13.36 -18.77
C ILE A 93 -9.68 13.68 -17.52
N VAL A 94 -8.48 13.11 -17.44
CA VAL A 94 -7.54 13.33 -16.35
C VAL A 94 -6.18 13.77 -16.88
N GLU A 95 -5.50 14.60 -16.10
CA GLU A 95 -4.12 15.01 -16.39
C GLU A 95 -3.31 14.98 -15.09
N CYS A 96 -2.21 14.22 -15.11
CA CYS A 96 -1.20 14.26 -14.06
C CYS A 96 -0.40 15.57 -14.15
N GLU A 97 -0.55 16.41 -13.13
CA GLU A 97 0.08 17.73 -13.10
C GLU A 97 1.52 17.67 -12.64
N VAL A 98 1.76 16.93 -11.56
CA VAL A 98 3.05 16.86 -10.88
C VAL A 98 3.25 15.48 -10.25
N ARG A 99 4.51 15.06 -10.19
CA ARG A 99 4.97 13.88 -9.48
C ARG A 99 6.19 14.17 -8.62
N ALA A 100 6.22 13.64 -7.41
CA ALA A 100 7.39 13.70 -6.53
C ALA A 100 7.73 12.35 -5.91
N ARG A 101 9.03 12.11 -5.68
CA ARG A 101 9.51 10.97 -4.88
C ARG A 101 9.32 11.27 -3.40
N ILE A 102 8.66 10.37 -2.70
CA ILE A 102 8.43 10.45 -1.25
C ILE A 102 9.18 9.28 -0.57
N PRO A 103 10.24 9.57 0.22
CA PRO A 103 10.85 8.56 1.06
C PRO A 103 9.91 8.21 2.23
N THR A 104 9.77 6.92 2.55
CA THR A 104 8.95 6.47 3.68
C THR A 104 9.81 6.16 4.92
N THR A 105 9.18 6.14 6.09
CA THR A 105 9.82 5.79 7.37
C THR A 105 10.31 4.34 7.43
N THR A 106 9.79 3.48 6.56
CA THR A 106 10.19 2.07 6.44
C THR A 106 11.35 1.87 5.46
N GLY A 107 11.92 2.94 4.90
CA GLY A 107 13.03 2.89 3.94
C GLY A 107 12.63 2.58 2.49
N HIS A 108 11.34 2.37 2.23
CA HIS A 108 10.83 2.23 0.87
C HIS A 108 10.64 3.61 0.22
N GLU A 109 10.52 3.62 -1.10
CA GLU A 109 10.26 4.83 -1.88
C GLU A 109 8.94 4.68 -2.61
N MET A 110 8.12 5.73 -2.57
CA MET A 110 6.90 5.84 -3.36
C MET A 110 6.93 7.12 -4.19
N TRP A 111 6.13 7.15 -5.26
CA TRP A 111 5.95 8.30 -6.12
C TRP A 111 4.53 8.80 -5.99
N LEU A 112 4.37 10.02 -5.48
CA LEU A 112 3.08 10.67 -5.39
C LEU A 112 2.81 11.45 -6.67
N HIS A 113 1.68 11.18 -7.30
CA HIS A 113 1.20 11.87 -8.50
C HIS A 113 -0.06 12.64 -8.13
N VAL A 114 -0.14 13.91 -8.55
CA VAL A 114 -1.35 14.73 -8.43
C VAL A 114 -2.05 14.80 -9.77
N TYR A 115 -3.36 14.59 -9.77
CA TYR A 115 -4.21 14.61 -10.96
C TYR A 115 -5.27 15.69 -10.86
N ARG A 116 -5.44 16.44 -11.95
CA ARG A 116 -6.66 17.22 -12.24
C ARG A 116 -7.56 16.47 -13.19
N ASN A 117 -8.83 16.90 -13.21
CA ASN A 117 -9.87 16.26 -13.98
C ASN A 117 -10.94 17.27 -14.44
N ASN A 118 -11.88 16.82 -15.27
CA ASN A 118 -12.95 17.65 -15.82
C ASN A 118 -14.34 17.41 -15.19
N VAL A 119 -14.44 16.61 -14.13
CA VAL A 119 -15.71 16.26 -13.46
C VAL A 119 -15.89 16.95 -12.11
N ASP A 120 -14.80 17.32 -11.44
CA ASP A 120 -14.81 18.13 -10.23
C ASP A 120 -13.59 19.05 -10.14
N THR A 121 -13.52 19.84 -9.06
CA THR A 121 -12.42 20.78 -8.80
C THR A 121 -11.36 20.23 -7.85
N LYS A 122 -11.37 18.92 -7.57
CA LYS A 122 -10.50 18.31 -6.58
C LYS A 122 -9.24 17.76 -7.24
N GLU A 123 -8.16 17.77 -6.46
CA GLU A 123 -6.91 17.11 -6.81
C GLU A 123 -6.93 15.67 -6.32
N HIS A 124 -6.92 14.70 -7.24
CA HIS A 124 -6.86 13.29 -6.89
C HIS A 124 -5.41 12.80 -6.90
N LEU A 125 -5.11 11.74 -6.17
CA LEU A 125 -3.73 11.28 -6.01
C LEU A 125 -3.57 9.85 -6.54
N ALA A 126 -2.40 9.56 -7.12
CA ALA A 126 -1.93 8.20 -7.28
C ALA A 126 -0.62 8.01 -6.52
N ILE A 127 -0.61 7.05 -5.59
CA ILE A 127 0.57 6.65 -4.83
C ILE A 127 1.15 5.42 -5.53
N VAL A 128 2.30 5.58 -6.17
CA VAL A 128 2.89 4.56 -7.04
C VAL A 128 4.13 3.97 -6.39
N PHE A 129 4.19 2.64 -6.35
CA PHE A 129 5.30 1.86 -5.85
C PHE A 129 6.00 1.19 -7.03
N GLY A 130 7.29 1.45 -7.19
CA GLY A 130 8.07 1.04 -8.37
C GLY A 130 8.25 2.17 -9.39
N SER A 131 9.31 2.06 -10.19
CA SER A 131 9.74 3.12 -11.14
C SER A 131 9.21 2.95 -12.57
N HIS A 132 8.59 1.81 -12.87
CA HIS A 132 8.15 1.44 -14.22
C HIS A 132 6.70 1.84 -14.52
N ILE A 133 5.88 2.08 -13.49
CA ILE A 133 4.52 2.63 -13.64
C ILE A 133 4.66 4.14 -13.81
N ARG A 134 4.23 4.66 -14.96
CA ARG A 134 4.44 6.07 -15.34
C ARG A 134 3.19 6.64 -15.99
N SER A 135 2.91 7.90 -15.67
CA SER A 135 1.82 8.66 -16.26
C SER A 135 2.17 9.12 -17.69
N ARG A 136 1.28 8.86 -18.64
CA ARG A 136 1.37 9.27 -20.04
C ARG A 136 1.25 10.79 -20.16
N SER A 137 0.28 11.41 -19.50
CA SER A 137 0.11 12.87 -19.53
C SER A 137 1.25 13.60 -18.81
N LEU A 138 1.81 13.01 -17.74
CA LEU A 138 3.01 13.53 -17.12
C LEU A 138 4.20 13.41 -18.08
N ASP A 139 4.36 12.31 -18.81
CA ASP A 139 5.50 12.21 -19.72
C ASP A 139 5.32 12.97 -21.05
N ALA A 140 4.12 13.44 -21.37
CA ALA A 140 3.89 14.26 -22.56
C ALA A 140 4.65 15.61 -22.48
N GLU A 141 5.08 16.14 -23.62
CA GLU A 141 5.63 17.50 -23.72
C GLU A 141 4.48 18.51 -23.72
N ARG A 142 4.65 19.61 -22.98
CA ARG A 142 3.68 20.71 -22.95
C ARG A 142 4.17 21.87 -23.84
N PRO A 143 3.29 22.56 -24.58
CA PRO A 143 3.69 23.70 -25.40
C PRO A 143 4.39 24.79 -24.58
N GLY A 144 5.58 25.22 -25.03
CA GLY A 144 6.37 26.25 -24.34
C GLY A 144 7.09 25.80 -23.07
N GLU A 145 7.03 24.51 -22.72
CA GLU A 145 7.71 23.95 -21.54
C GLU A 145 9.24 23.93 -21.70
N THR A 146 9.96 24.45 -20.71
CA THR A 146 11.41 24.29 -20.64
C THR A 146 11.81 22.94 -20.02
N GLU A 147 13.05 22.50 -20.20
CA GLU A 147 13.55 21.29 -19.51
C GLU A 147 13.50 21.42 -17.98
N LEU A 148 13.67 22.63 -17.43
CA LEU A 148 13.55 22.86 -16.00
C LEU A 148 12.10 22.71 -15.52
N ASP A 149 11.13 23.25 -16.25
CA ASP A 149 9.70 23.09 -15.93
C ASP A 149 9.31 21.61 -15.95
N ARG A 150 9.78 20.89 -16.97
CA ARG A 150 9.58 19.44 -17.13
C ARG A 150 10.16 18.63 -15.97
N MET A 151 11.36 18.98 -15.51
CA MET A 151 11.96 18.34 -14.33
C MET A 151 11.23 18.72 -13.04
N THR A 152 10.80 19.97 -12.90
CA THR A 152 10.14 20.53 -11.72
C THR A 152 8.78 19.88 -11.47
N ARG A 153 8.00 19.65 -12.52
CA ARG A 153 6.76 18.86 -12.43
C ARG A 153 6.99 17.36 -12.26
N GLY A 154 8.23 16.90 -12.30
CA GLY A 154 8.56 15.49 -12.04
C GLY A 154 8.59 14.58 -13.26
N ALA A 155 8.51 15.11 -14.49
CA ALA A 155 8.53 14.33 -15.74
C ALA A 155 9.96 13.96 -16.18
N TYR A 156 10.64 13.16 -15.35
CA TYR A 156 12.00 12.70 -15.60
C TYR A 156 12.16 11.20 -15.29
N VAL A 157 13.28 10.61 -15.72
CA VAL A 157 13.69 9.24 -15.38
C VAL A 157 14.93 9.28 -14.47
N GLY A 158 15.02 8.34 -13.53
CA GLY A 158 16.13 8.23 -12.58
C GLY A 158 15.99 9.20 -11.39
N ARG A 159 17.12 9.55 -10.76
CA ARG A 159 17.16 10.50 -9.62
C ARG A 159 17.57 11.91 -10.06
N LEU A 160 16.97 12.93 -9.47
CA LEU A 160 17.47 14.30 -9.60
C LEU A 160 18.73 14.49 -8.76
N TYR A 161 19.60 15.38 -9.23
CA TYR A 161 20.81 15.82 -8.54
C TYR A 161 21.10 17.28 -8.91
N PRO A 162 21.75 18.06 -8.04
CA PRO A 162 22.11 19.44 -8.34
C PRO A 162 22.89 19.56 -9.66
N GLY A 163 22.51 20.49 -10.53
CA GLY A 163 23.14 20.70 -11.84
C GLY A 163 22.65 19.79 -12.97
N ARG A 164 21.63 18.95 -12.75
CA ARG A 164 20.98 18.20 -13.83
C ARG A 164 20.29 19.16 -14.81
N THR A 165 20.55 19.00 -16.10
CA THR A 165 20.05 19.88 -17.17
C THR A 165 19.00 19.24 -18.08
N SER A 166 18.81 17.92 -18.01
CA SER A 166 17.85 17.21 -18.85
C SER A 166 17.01 16.21 -18.07
N SER A 167 15.73 16.14 -18.43
CA SER A 167 14.76 15.15 -17.97
C SER A 167 15.08 13.73 -18.48
N ARG A 168 15.82 13.59 -19.60
CA ARG A 168 16.02 12.36 -20.38
C ARG A 168 17.45 11.78 -20.32
N VAL A 169 18.25 12.18 -19.33
CA VAL A 169 19.67 11.77 -19.21
C VAL A 169 19.90 10.25 -19.38
N GLU A 170 19.06 9.39 -18.80
CA GLU A 170 19.23 7.93 -18.92
C GLU A 170 18.92 7.41 -20.32
N GLN A 171 17.94 8.00 -21.02
CA GLN A 171 17.63 7.64 -22.41
C GLN A 171 18.75 8.08 -23.34
N LEU A 172 19.29 9.28 -23.14
CA LEU A 172 20.44 9.80 -23.89
C LEU A 172 21.66 8.89 -23.70
N LYS A 173 22.01 8.55 -22.45
CA LYS A 173 23.10 7.61 -22.14
C LYS A 173 22.91 6.25 -22.82
N ARG A 174 21.69 5.71 -22.82
CA ARG A 174 21.38 4.43 -23.49
C ARG A 174 21.51 4.53 -25.00
N ALA A 175 21.05 5.63 -25.61
CA ALA A 175 21.21 5.89 -27.05
C ALA A 175 22.68 6.04 -27.46
N GLU A 176 23.51 6.59 -26.58
CA GLU A 176 24.97 6.71 -26.75
C GLU A 176 25.72 5.41 -26.42
N GLY A 177 25.03 4.32 -26.10
CA GLY A 177 25.63 3.01 -25.83
C GLY A 177 26.31 2.89 -24.46
N VAL A 178 26.11 3.84 -23.55
CA VAL A 178 26.65 3.79 -22.19
C VAL A 178 25.85 2.77 -21.37
N PRO A 179 26.48 1.69 -20.86
CA PRO A 179 25.77 0.69 -20.08
C PRO A 179 25.21 1.30 -18.80
N ALA A 180 23.94 1.01 -18.50
CA ALA A 180 23.33 1.41 -17.23
C ALA A 180 24.14 0.79 -16.08
N LYS A 181 24.65 1.63 -15.18
CA LYS A 181 25.35 1.17 -13.97
C LYS A 181 24.36 0.30 -13.19
N ARG A 182 24.62 -1.02 -13.10
CA ARG A 182 23.84 -1.92 -12.22
C ARG A 182 23.80 -1.26 -10.85
N GLN A 183 22.62 -0.93 -10.35
CA GLN A 183 22.48 -0.53 -8.96
C GLN A 183 23.01 -1.70 -8.14
N SER A 184 24.10 -1.47 -7.40
CA SER A 184 24.58 -2.41 -6.40
C SER A 184 23.52 -2.47 -5.30
N SER A 185 22.57 -3.38 -5.41
CA SER A 185 21.96 -3.93 -4.20
C SER A 185 23.10 -4.64 -3.47
N SER A 186 23.29 -4.29 -2.22
CA SER A 186 24.16 -5.01 -1.31
C SER A 186 23.52 -6.37 -1.00
N ASP A 187 23.72 -7.36 -1.87
CA ASP A 187 23.39 -8.76 -1.63
C ASP A 187 24.67 -9.61 -1.65
N PRO A 188 24.98 -10.36 -0.57
CA PRO A 188 26.09 -11.28 -0.58
C PRO A 188 25.72 -12.56 -1.35
N ALA A 189 26.47 -12.79 -2.43
CA ALA A 189 26.85 -14.06 -3.05
C ALA A 189 25.93 -15.29 -2.89
N HIS A 190 25.32 -15.71 -4.01
CA HIS A 190 25.21 -17.14 -4.33
C HIS A 190 25.60 -17.38 -5.80
N VAL A 191 26.87 -17.74 -5.99
CA VAL A 191 27.39 -18.32 -7.22
C VAL A 191 26.88 -19.77 -7.30
N LYS A 192 26.05 -20.08 -8.30
CA LYS A 192 25.89 -21.45 -8.79
C LYS A 192 26.63 -21.58 -10.11
N GLN A 193 27.81 -22.17 -10.05
CA GLN A 193 28.46 -22.78 -11.21
C GLN A 193 27.62 -23.98 -11.63
N SER A 194 27.20 -24.02 -12.90
CA SER A 194 26.81 -25.25 -13.56
C SER A 194 27.72 -25.46 -14.77
N ASN A 195 28.70 -26.33 -14.59
CA ASN A 195 29.38 -27.00 -15.70
C ASN A 195 28.37 -27.87 -16.45
N GLY A 196 28.36 -27.79 -17.77
CA GLY A 196 27.50 -28.62 -18.60
C GLY A 196 27.68 -28.40 -20.10
N LEU A 197 28.78 -28.95 -20.62
CA LEU A 197 28.98 -29.52 -21.96
C LEU A 197 28.30 -28.84 -23.16
N LEU A 198 29.17 -28.31 -24.03
CA LEU A 198 28.92 -27.91 -25.40
C LEU A 198 28.30 -29.05 -26.23
N SER A 199 27.28 -28.74 -27.01
CA SER A 199 26.93 -29.45 -28.24
C SER A 199 26.46 -28.42 -29.27
N PRO A 200 27.11 -28.29 -30.44
CA PRO A 200 26.70 -27.37 -31.48
C PRO A 200 25.73 -28.08 -32.42
N SER A 201 24.56 -27.52 -32.70
CA SER A 201 23.86 -27.80 -33.96
C SER A 201 22.75 -26.79 -34.27
N SER A 202 22.91 -26.21 -35.45
CA SER A 202 21.89 -25.77 -36.41
C SER A 202 20.95 -24.63 -36.04
N ALA A 203 21.23 -23.50 -36.69
CA ALA A 203 20.28 -22.46 -37.03
C ALA A 203 19.03 -23.03 -37.70
N SER A 204 17.86 -22.71 -37.14
CA SER A 204 16.64 -22.55 -37.91
C SER A 204 15.83 -21.42 -37.28
N SER A 205 15.56 -20.42 -38.10
CA SER A 205 14.64 -19.32 -37.84
C SER A 205 13.26 -19.87 -37.53
N SER A 206 12.72 -19.50 -36.38
CA SER A 206 11.30 -19.65 -36.07
C SER A 206 10.88 -18.43 -35.25
N GLU A 207 10.16 -17.53 -35.92
CA GLU A 207 9.28 -16.57 -35.30
C GLU A 207 8.20 -17.34 -34.53
N ASN A 208 8.46 -17.60 -33.25
CA ASN A 208 7.43 -17.86 -32.27
C ASN A 208 7.87 -17.11 -31.03
N GLY A 209 7.18 -16.01 -30.75
CA GLY A 209 7.35 -15.32 -29.48
C GLY A 209 7.00 -16.30 -28.37
N ASP A 210 7.99 -16.71 -27.59
CA ASP A 210 7.79 -17.43 -26.36
C ASP A 210 6.95 -16.55 -25.42
N VAL A 211 5.62 -16.71 -25.48
CA VAL A 211 4.71 -16.14 -24.51
C VAL A 211 4.88 -16.96 -23.25
N HIS A 212 5.88 -16.61 -22.44
CA HIS A 212 5.93 -17.09 -21.07
C HIS A 212 4.60 -16.73 -20.39
N PRO A 213 3.89 -17.70 -19.76
CA PRO A 213 2.67 -17.39 -19.05
C PRO A 213 2.99 -16.36 -17.97
N ILE A 214 2.34 -15.19 -18.05
CA ILE A 214 2.52 -14.10 -17.07
C ILE A 214 2.13 -14.67 -15.71
N SER A 215 3.09 -14.76 -14.78
CA SER A 215 2.76 -15.21 -13.44
C SER A 215 1.92 -14.13 -12.74
N PRO A 216 0.95 -14.50 -11.88
CA PRO A 216 0.19 -13.54 -11.08
C PRO A 216 1.02 -12.46 -10.39
N SER A 217 2.19 -12.83 -9.85
CA SER A 217 3.13 -11.92 -9.19
C SER A 217 3.73 -10.85 -10.13
N ASP A 218 3.69 -11.07 -11.44
CA ASP A 218 4.21 -10.16 -12.46
C ASP A 218 3.17 -9.09 -12.89
N LEU A 219 1.99 -9.11 -12.27
CA LEU A 219 0.97 -8.09 -12.46
C LEU A 219 1.04 -7.03 -11.34
N PRO A 220 0.98 -5.73 -11.67
CA PRO A 220 0.90 -4.66 -10.69
C PRO A 220 -0.28 -4.85 -9.73
N LEU A 221 -0.03 -4.64 -8.44
CA LEU A 221 -1.09 -4.64 -7.43
C LEU A 221 -1.73 -3.25 -7.39
N VAL A 222 -3.06 -3.18 -7.50
CA VAL A 222 -3.80 -1.92 -7.54
C VAL A 222 -4.81 -1.85 -6.43
N ARG A 223 -4.94 -0.68 -5.81
CA ARG A 223 -5.94 -0.38 -4.79
C ARG A 223 -6.69 0.89 -5.16
N ILE A 224 -8.02 0.81 -5.25
CA ILE A 224 -8.87 2.00 -5.34
C ILE A 224 -9.35 2.39 -3.96
N HIS A 225 -8.77 3.45 -3.42
CA HIS A 225 -9.00 3.95 -2.09
C HIS A 225 -9.86 5.22 -2.14
N SER A 226 -10.97 5.23 -1.41
CA SER A 226 -11.76 6.45 -1.23
C SER A 226 -11.28 7.09 0.07
N GLU A 227 -10.96 8.38 0.01
CA GLU A 227 -10.56 9.20 1.17
C GLU A 227 -11.47 8.95 2.39
N CYS A 228 -10.83 8.75 3.53
CA CYS A 228 -11.46 8.63 4.83
C CYS A 228 -10.59 9.34 5.87
N TYR A 229 -10.75 10.66 5.97
CA TYR A 229 -10.02 11.53 6.89
C TYR A 229 -10.03 11.00 8.34
N THR A 230 -11.20 10.55 8.80
CA THR A 230 -11.34 10.04 10.18
C THR A 230 -10.50 8.79 10.44
N GLY A 231 -10.49 7.84 9.50
CA GLY A 231 -9.72 6.59 9.65
C GLY A 231 -8.23 6.77 9.40
N GLU A 232 -7.87 7.65 8.45
CA GLU A 232 -6.49 7.78 7.96
C GLU A 232 -5.66 8.80 8.73
N THR A 233 -6.28 9.90 9.17
CA THR A 233 -5.55 11.04 9.76
C THR A 233 -5.71 11.14 11.27
N VAL A 234 -6.87 10.77 11.81
CA VAL A 234 -7.17 10.90 13.26
C VAL A 234 -7.37 9.55 13.96
N TRP A 235 -6.89 8.46 13.35
CA TRP A 235 -6.82 7.12 13.94
C TRP A 235 -8.17 6.59 14.46
N SER A 236 -9.27 6.91 13.78
CA SER A 236 -10.61 6.48 14.21
C SER A 236 -10.76 4.96 14.24
N ALA A 237 -11.25 4.43 15.36
CA ALA A 237 -11.65 3.03 15.50
C ALA A 237 -13.07 2.73 14.98
N ARG A 238 -13.74 3.68 14.32
CA ARG A 238 -15.08 3.45 13.74
C ARG A 238 -15.05 2.70 12.40
N CYS A 239 -13.89 2.65 11.76
CA CYS A 239 -13.72 2.00 10.46
C CYS A 239 -12.29 1.49 10.30
N ASP A 240 -12.08 0.58 9.35
CA ASP A 240 -10.78 0.00 9.03
C ASP A 240 -10.03 0.73 7.90
N CYS A 241 -10.49 1.92 7.48
CA CYS A 241 -9.95 2.61 6.30
C CYS A 241 -8.45 2.94 6.42
N GLY A 242 -7.99 3.37 7.59
CA GLY A 242 -6.56 3.64 7.84
C GLY A 242 -5.71 2.38 7.66
N GLU A 243 -6.10 1.28 8.32
CA GLU A 243 -5.40 0.00 8.18
C GLU A 243 -5.39 -0.53 6.75
N GLN A 244 -6.49 -0.35 6.01
CA GLN A 244 -6.56 -0.75 4.61
C GLN A 244 -5.60 0.05 3.74
N LEU A 245 -5.40 1.34 4.01
CA LEU A 245 -4.44 2.17 3.29
C LEU A 245 -3.00 1.73 3.60
N ASP A 246 -2.69 1.54 4.88
CA ASP A 246 -1.37 1.13 5.35
C ASP A 246 -0.99 -0.26 4.84
N GLU A 247 -1.91 -1.24 4.89
CA GLU A 247 -1.66 -2.58 4.40
C GLU A 247 -1.51 -2.61 2.87
N ALA A 248 -2.27 -1.80 2.13
CA ALA A 248 -2.08 -1.66 0.68
C ALA A 248 -0.68 -1.13 0.36
N ALA A 249 -0.24 -0.06 1.04
CA ALA A 249 1.08 0.50 0.87
C ALA A 249 2.18 -0.51 1.22
N ARG A 250 2.04 -1.23 2.36
CA ARG A 250 2.99 -2.27 2.78
C ARG A 250 3.12 -3.40 1.76
N LEU A 251 2.00 -3.90 1.23
CA LEU A 251 1.98 -4.97 0.22
C LEU A 251 2.64 -4.56 -1.09
N MET A 252 2.47 -3.31 -1.51
CA MET A 252 3.03 -2.79 -2.76
C MET A 252 4.51 -2.37 -2.63
N ALA A 253 4.93 -1.94 -1.44
CA ALA A 253 6.29 -1.47 -1.19
C ALA A 253 7.30 -2.61 -1.04
N ASP A 254 6.86 -3.80 -0.62
CA ASP A 254 7.71 -4.99 -0.45
C ASP A 254 7.90 -5.74 -1.78
N PRO A 255 9.12 -5.76 -2.36
CA PRO A 255 9.38 -6.43 -3.64
C PRO A 255 9.18 -7.95 -3.58
N ALA A 256 9.25 -8.58 -2.40
CA ALA A 256 8.98 -10.00 -2.26
C ALA A 256 7.48 -10.32 -2.36
N LEU A 257 6.62 -9.36 -2.01
CA LEU A 257 5.16 -9.50 -2.07
C LEU A 257 4.58 -9.01 -3.39
N SER A 258 5.14 -7.93 -3.94
CA SER A 258 4.74 -7.33 -5.20
C SER A 258 5.98 -6.95 -6.04
N PRO A 259 6.59 -7.91 -6.77
CA PRO A 259 7.76 -7.63 -7.62
C PRO A 259 7.50 -6.56 -8.68
N SER A 260 6.26 -6.50 -9.18
CA SER A 260 5.80 -5.48 -10.13
C SER A 260 5.32 -4.20 -9.46
N GLY A 261 5.57 -4.01 -8.17
CA GLY A 261 5.07 -2.88 -7.40
C GLY A 261 3.55 -2.74 -7.50
N GLY A 262 3.08 -1.49 -7.56
CA GLY A 262 1.66 -1.22 -7.58
C GLY A 262 1.27 0.25 -7.55
N ALA A 263 -0.03 0.50 -7.55
CA ALA A 263 -0.58 1.84 -7.43
C ALA A 263 -1.81 1.86 -6.50
N ILE A 264 -1.84 2.84 -5.60
CA ILE A 264 -3.04 3.22 -4.87
C ILE A 264 -3.63 4.44 -5.56
N ILE A 265 -4.80 4.29 -6.16
CA ILE A 265 -5.59 5.41 -6.66
C ILE A 265 -6.40 5.95 -5.50
N TYR A 266 -6.01 7.11 -5.02
CA TYR A 266 -6.61 7.78 -3.86
C TYR A 266 -7.59 8.85 -4.36
N LEU A 267 -8.87 8.52 -4.25
CA LEU A 267 -9.95 9.37 -4.70
C LEU A 267 -10.50 10.20 -3.54
N ARG A 268 -10.49 11.53 -3.70
CA ARG A 268 -11.01 12.50 -2.72
C ARG A 268 -12.53 12.60 -2.68
N GLN A 269 -13.16 11.48 -2.39
CA GLN A 269 -14.61 11.28 -2.32
C GLN A 269 -15.03 10.78 -0.93
N GLU A 270 -14.72 11.60 0.07
CA GLU A 270 -15.05 11.36 1.48
C GLU A 270 -16.53 11.01 1.71
N GLY A 271 -16.79 10.18 2.72
CA GLY A 271 -18.14 9.85 3.17
C GLY A 271 -18.94 9.02 2.15
N ARG A 272 -18.29 8.34 1.21
CA ARG A 272 -18.96 7.74 0.04
C ARG A 272 -19.58 8.79 -0.90
N GLY A 273 -18.89 9.93 -1.05
CA GLY A 273 -19.29 11.00 -1.96
C GLY A 273 -20.13 12.11 -1.33
N ILE A 274 -20.65 11.93 -0.10
CA ILE A 274 -21.44 12.95 0.60
C ILE A 274 -20.60 14.02 1.32
N GLY A 275 -19.29 13.76 1.48
CA GLY A 275 -18.35 14.67 2.15
C GLY A 275 -18.27 14.49 3.68
N LEU A 276 -17.27 15.15 4.27
CA LEU A 276 -16.92 14.98 5.69
C LEU A 276 -18.00 15.49 6.64
N GLY A 277 -18.57 16.66 6.38
CA GLY A 277 -19.59 17.26 7.24
C GLY A 277 -20.83 16.37 7.39
N GLU A 278 -21.33 15.83 6.27
CA GLU A 278 -22.47 14.92 6.26
C GLU A 278 -22.14 13.56 6.88
N LYS A 279 -20.92 13.06 6.69
CA LYS A 279 -20.42 11.86 7.37
C LYS A 279 -20.44 12.02 8.90
N LEU A 280 -20.02 13.17 9.43
CA LEU A 280 -20.05 13.43 10.87
C LEU A 280 -21.49 13.53 11.40
N LYS A 281 -22.43 14.09 10.63
CA LYS A 281 -23.86 14.03 10.98
C LYS A 281 -24.37 12.59 11.01
N ALA A 282 -23.98 11.77 10.04
CA ALA A 282 -24.34 10.36 10.00
C ALA A 282 -23.78 9.59 11.21
N TYR A 283 -22.58 9.94 11.68
CA TYR A 283 -22.02 9.40 12.93
C TYR A 283 -22.86 9.75 14.15
N ASN A 284 -23.31 11.00 14.28
CA ASN A 284 -24.20 11.37 15.38
C ASN A 284 -25.51 10.56 15.35
N LEU A 285 -26.08 10.31 14.16
CA LEU A 285 -27.27 9.46 14.03
C LEU A 285 -26.99 7.99 14.37
N GLN A 286 -25.80 7.49 14.06
CA GLN A 286 -25.40 6.13 14.44
C GLN A 286 -25.23 5.99 15.96
N ASP A 287 -24.71 7.02 16.63
CA ASP A 287 -24.58 7.06 18.08
C ASP A 287 -25.96 7.11 18.77
N LEU A 288 -27.00 7.56 18.05
CA LEU A 288 -28.40 7.47 18.45
C LEU A 288 -29.04 6.10 18.14
N GLY A 289 -28.28 5.13 17.64
CA GLY A 289 -28.70 3.75 17.43
C GLY A 289 -28.87 3.32 15.97
N ASN A 290 -28.91 4.25 15.02
CA ASN A 290 -29.12 3.93 13.61
C ASN A 290 -27.93 3.17 13.00
N ASP A 291 -28.18 2.37 11.96
CA ASP A 291 -27.09 1.83 11.15
C ASP A 291 -26.57 2.86 10.12
N THR A 292 -25.46 2.54 9.43
CA THR A 292 -24.87 3.46 8.43
C THR A 292 -25.81 3.74 7.26
N TYR A 293 -26.61 2.75 6.85
CA TYR A 293 -27.56 2.90 5.75
C TYR A 293 -28.73 3.80 6.17
N GLU A 294 -29.34 3.52 7.31
CA GLU A 294 -30.44 4.29 7.89
C GLU A 294 -30.05 5.75 8.12
N ALA A 295 -28.87 5.99 8.70
CA ALA A 295 -28.36 7.34 8.92
C ALA A 295 -28.25 8.15 7.61
N ASN A 296 -27.81 7.52 6.51
CA ASN A 296 -27.73 8.19 5.21
C ASN A 296 -29.13 8.51 4.65
N ILE A 297 -30.08 7.57 4.75
CA ILE A 297 -31.46 7.79 4.31
C ILE A 297 -32.13 8.91 5.11
N MET A 298 -31.92 8.98 6.42
CA MET A 298 -32.42 10.07 7.28
C MET A 298 -31.88 11.43 6.85
N LEU A 299 -30.61 11.49 6.40
CA LEU A 299 -29.99 12.69 5.85
C LEU A 299 -30.35 12.95 4.37
N ARG A 300 -31.23 12.12 3.78
CA ARG A 300 -31.65 12.17 2.36
C ARG A 300 -30.49 12.00 1.36
N HIS A 301 -29.46 11.29 1.77
CA HIS A 301 -28.34 10.93 0.92
C HIS A 301 -28.54 9.53 0.31
N PRO A 302 -27.99 9.26 -0.88
CA PRO A 302 -27.90 7.90 -1.39
C PRO A 302 -26.97 7.06 -0.50
N ALA A 303 -27.14 5.74 -0.52
CA ALA A 303 -26.31 4.82 0.26
C ALA A 303 -24.82 4.81 -0.18
N ASP A 304 -24.57 5.13 -1.45
CA ASP A 304 -23.25 5.32 -2.05
C ASP A 304 -23.38 6.27 -3.26
N ALA A 305 -22.76 7.45 -3.19
CA ALA A 305 -22.75 8.43 -4.28
C ALA A 305 -21.46 8.38 -5.13
N ARG A 306 -20.61 7.38 -4.90
CA ARG A 306 -19.29 7.34 -5.55
C ARG A 306 -19.38 6.91 -7.00
N SER A 307 -18.49 7.46 -7.81
CA SER A 307 -18.17 6.96 -9.15
C SER A 307 -16.70 6.55 -9.22
N TYR A 308 -16.42 5.47 -9.95
CA TYR A 308 -15.06 4.96 -10.13
C TYR A 308 -14.49 5.21 -11.52
N GLY A 309 -15.23 5.88 -12.42
CA GLY A 309 -14.73 6.21 -13.75
C GLY A 309 -13.45 7.07 -13.71
N LEU A 310 -13.32 7.94 -12.70
CA LEU A 310 -12.09 8.70 -12.48
C LEU A 310 -10.89 7.80 -12.15
N ALA A 311 -11.10 6.73 -11.38
CA ALA A 311 -10.06 5.75 -11.11
C ALA A 311 -9.64 5.01 -12.37
N THR A 312 -10.59 4.58 -13.21
CA THR A 312 -10.30 3.94 -14.49
C THR A 312 -9.46 4.87 -15.38
N ALA A 313 -9.85 6.14 -15.51
CA ALA A 313 -9.10 7.12 -16.29
C ALA A 313 -7.66 7.34 -15.76
N MET A 314 -7.48 7.43 -14.43
CA MET A 314 -6.15 7.55 -13.83
C MET A 314 -5.29 6.29 -14.05
N LEU A 315 -5.88 5.09 -14.03
CA LEU A 315 -5.15 3.85 -14.33
C LEU A 315 -4.70 3.80 -15.80
N MET A 316 -5.55 4.24 -16.73
CA MET A 316 -5.18 4.35 -18.14
C MET A 316 -4.04 5.35 -18.34
N ASP A 317 -4.07 6.49 -17.64
CA ASP A 317 -2.98 7.45 -17.72
C ASP A 317 -1.67 6.87 -17.15
N LEU A 318 -1.73 6.08 -16.09
CA LEU A 318 -0.59 5.32 -15.54
C LEU A 318 -0.13 4.13 -16.40
N ALA A 319 -0.71 3.94 -17.59
CA ALA A 319 -0.46 2.81 -18.48
C ALA A 319 -0.72 1.43 -17.83
N LEU A 320 -1.75 1.35 -16.99
CA LEU A 320 -2.25 0.12 -16.36
C LEU A 320 -3.52 -0.42 -17.03
N ASP A 321 -3.80 0.05 -18.25
CA ASP A 321 -4.87 -0.37 -19.16
C ASP A 321 -4.43 -1.50 -20.11
N GLY A 322 -5.39 -2.02 -20.86
CA GLY A 322 -5.17 -3.06 -21.88
C GLY A 322 -5.07 -4.48 -21.33
N ASP A 323 -4.61 -5.40 -22.18
CA ASP A 323 -4.78 -6.85 -21.96
C ASP A 323 -3.90 -7.45 -20.87
N ARG A 324 -2.80 -6.78 -20.48
CA ARG A 324 -1.94 -7.24 -19.39
C ARG A 324 -2.74 -7.36 -18.09
N GLY A 325 -3.56 -6.36 -17.81
CA GLY A 325 -4.41 -6.29 -16.64
C GLY A 325 -3.67 -6.09 -15.31
N ILE A 326 -4.44 -6.12 -14.23
CA ILE A 326 -4.00 -5.81 -12.87
C ILE A 326 -4.49 -6.85 -11.86
N ARG A 327 -3.84 -6.87 -10.69
CA ARG A 327 -4.40 -7.50 -9.48
C ARG A 327 -5.09 -6.44 -8.64
N LEU A 328 -6.38 -6.57 -8.40
CA LEU A 328 -7.17 -5.57 -7.67
C LEU A 328 -7.35 -5.97 -6.21
N LEU A 329 -6.86 -5.13 -5.30
CA LEU A 329 -6.96 -5.31 -3.85
C LEU A 329 -8.31 -4.76 -3.33
N THR A 330 -9.34 -5.61 -3.33
CA THR A 330 -10.71 -5.25 -2.96
C THR A 330 -11.52 -6.43 -2.39
N ASN A 331 -12.47 -6.11 -1.52
CA ASN A 331 -13.55 -7.02 -1.12
C ASN A 331 -14.91 -6.59 -1.69
N ASN A 332 -15.00 -5.40 -2.30
CA ASN A 332 -16.23 -4.95 -2.92
C ASN A 332 -16.31 -5.54 -4.35
N PRO A 333 -17.30 -6.38 -4.67
CA PRO A 333 -17.47 -6.94 -6.02
C PRO A 333 -17.83 -5.85 -7.05
N ASP A 334 -18.61 -4.84 -6.66
CA ASP A 334 -18.99 -3.74 -7.55
C ASP A 334 -17.77 -2.93 -7.99
N LYS A 335 -16.77 -2.79 -7.10
CA LYS A 335 -15.49 -2.15 -7.47
C LYS A 335 -14.74 -2.91 -8.57
N VAL A 336 -14.88 -4.23 -8.64
CA VAL A 336 -14.23 -5.03 -9.69
C VAL A 336 -14.78 -4.60 -11.05
N HIS A 337 -16.11 -4.61 -11.21
CA HIS A 337 -16.76 -4.19 -12.45
C HIS A 337 -16.58 -2.70 -12.75
N ALA A 338 -16.69 -1.84 -11.73
CA ALA A 338 -16.61 -0.40 -11.92
C ALA A 338 -15.22 0.08 -12.37
N VAL A 339 -14.15 -0.62 -11.94
CA VAL A 339 -12.78 -0.29 -12.33
C VAL A 339 -12.47 -0.70 -13.77
N GLU A 340 -13.07 -1.80 -14.26
CA GLU A 340 -12.84 -2.21 -15.65
C GLU A 340 -13.28 -1.16 -16.65
N GLY A 341 -14.29 -0.35 -16.30
CA GLY A 341 -14.81 0.73 -17.12
C GLY A 341 -15.82 0.25 -18.16
N PRO A 342 -16.49 1.18 -18.87
CA PRO A 342 -17.60 0.87 -19.76
C PRO A 342 -17.19 0.01 -20.96
N ASN A 343 -15.94 0.13 -21.43
CA ASN A 343 -15.42 -0.65 -22.57
C ASN A 343 -14.33 -1.63 -22.14
N ARG A 344 -14.23 -1.94 -20.85
CA ARG A 344 -13.18 -2.81 -20.28
C ARG A 344 -11.77 -2.26 -20.54
N GLU A 345 -11.61 -0.96 -20.36
CA GLU A 345 -10.34 -0.23 -20.49
C GLU A 345 -9.26 -0.81 -19.57
N VAL A 346 -9.63 -1.28 -18.38
CA VAL A 346 -8.75 -1.98 -17.44
C VAL A 346 -9.23 -3.41 -17.28
N VAL A 347 -8.31 -4.39 -17.31
CA VAL A 347 -8.65 -5.79 -17.09
C VAL A 347 -8.26 -6.19 -15.67
N VAL A 348 -9.24 -6.60 -14.84
CA VAL A 348 -8.94 -7.17 -13.52
C VAL A 348 -8.72 -8.66 -13.69
N ARG A 349 -7.46 -9.12 -13.62
CA ARG A 349 -7.10 -10.54 -13.78
C ARG A 349 -7.32 -11.32 -12.50
N GLU A 350 -7.01 -10.69 -11.36
CA GLU A 350 -7.20 -11.32 -10.06
C GLU A 350 -7.70 -10.33 -9.02
N ARG A 351 -8.49 -10.84 -8.09
CA ARG A 351 -8.88 -10.15 -6.88
C ARG A 351 -7.98 -10.59 -5.75
N VAL A 352 -7.38 -9.63 -5.06
CA VAL A 352 -6.67 -9.86 -3.79
C VAL A 352 -7.57 -9.42 -2.66
N ALA A 353 -7.79 -10.30 -1.67
CA ALA A 353 -8.67 -9.99 -0.55
C ALA A 353 -8.00 -9.05 0.46
N MET A 354 -8.72 -8.01 0.87
CA MET A 354 -8.30 -7.08 1.92
C MET A 354 -8.91 -7.51 3.26
N VAL A 355 -8.42 -8.60 3.84
CA VAL A 355 -8.95 -9.10 5.12
C VAL A 355 -8.48 -8.18 6.27
N PRO A 356 -9.37 -7.76 7.19
CA PRO A 356 -8.99 -6.98 8.37
C PRO A 356 -7.83 -7.61 9.14
N ILE A 357 -6.90 -6.78 9.63
CA ILE A 357 -5.69 -7.27 10.32
C ILE A 357 -6.08 -8.00 11.61
N ALA A 358 -7.07 -7.50 12.34
CA ALA A 358 -7.64 -8.17 13.50
C ALA A 358 -8.09 -9.59 13.17
N TRP A 359 -8.82 -9.79 12.07
CA TRP A 359 -9.30 -11.13 11.70
C TRP A 359 -8.16 -12.06 11.25
N LYS A 360 -7.18 -11.55 10.51
CA LYS A 360 -5.99 -12.33 10.09
C LYS A 360 -5.16 -12.82 11.28
N THR A 361 -5.11 -12.05 12.35
CA THR A 361 -4.19 -12.27 13.48
C THR A 361 -4.86 -12.83 14.72
N GLY A 362 -6.14 -13.21 14.65
CA GLY A 362 -6.92 -13.58 15.83
C GLY A 362 -7.00 -12.45 16.86
N GLY A 363 -6.89 -11.20 16.38
CA GLY A 363 -6.88 -10.00 17.19
C GLY A 363 -5.54 -9.66 17.85
N LEU A 364 -4.44 -10.32 17.54
CA LEU A 364 -3.15 -9.93 18.12
C LEU A 364 -2.68 -8.55 17.61
N LYS A 365 -3.12 -8.14 16.42
CA LYS A 365 -2.84 -6.85 15.82
C LYS A 365 -4.11 -6.25 15.23
N GLY A 366 -4.03 -4.95 14.97
CA GLY A 366 -5.05 -4.18 14.30
C GLY A 366 -6.16 -3.66 15.21
N ILE A 367 -7.10 -2.92 14.62
CA ILE A 367 -8.18 -2.24 15.33
C ILE A 367 -9.15 -3.28 15.89
N LYS A 368 -9.45 -3.14 17.18
CA LYS A 368 -10.52 -3.86 17.86
C LYS A 368 -11.47 -2.86 18.50
N SER A 369 -12.70 -2.86 18.04
CA SER A 369 -13.75 -2.04 18.60
C SER A 369 -15.11 -2.61 18.19
N GLU A 370 -16.15 -2.30 18.95
CA GLU A 370 -17.52 -2.68 18.56
C GLU A 370 -17.95 -1.89 17.30
N GLU A 371 -17.49 -0.65 17.17
CA GLU A 371 -17.83 0.21 16.04
C GLU A 371 -17.28 -0.34 14.72
N VAL A 372 -16.03 -0.85 14.69
CA VAL A 372 -15.46 -1.41 13.47
C VAL A 372 -16.16 -2.71 13.07
N GLU A 373 -16.55 -3.55 14.04
CA GLU A 373 -17.27 -4.80 13.76
C GLU A 373 -18.68 -4.52 13.21
N LYS A 374 -19.42 -3.56 13.81
CA LYS A 374 -20.73 -3.11 13.27
C LYS A 374 -20.60 -2.57 11.85
N TYR A 375 -19.55 -1.80 11.58
CA TYR A 375 -19.24 -1.27 10.26
C TYR A 375 -18.91 -2.38 9.24
N LEU A 376 -18.12 -3.38 9.62
CA LEU A 376 -17.77 -4.52 8.77
C LEU A 376 -18.98 -5.43 8.49
N SER A 377 -19.82 -5.70 9.50
CA SER A 377 -21.10 -6.41 9.32
C SER A 377 -21.98 -5.68 8.30
N THR A 378 -22.13 -4.36 8.42
CA THR A 378 -22.90 -3.56 7.44
C THR A 378 -22.34 -3.70 6.01
N LYS A 379 -21.00 -3.71 5.84
CA LYS A 379 -20.36 -3.94 4.51
C LYS A 379 -20.71 -5.31 3.93
N ILE A 380 -20.73 -6.34 4.76
CA ILE A 380 -21.02 -7.72 4.33
C ILE A 380 -22.50 -7.87 4.01
N GLU A 381 -23.37 -7.50 4.96
CA GLU A 381 -24.81 -7.77 4.87
C GLU A 381 -25.52 -6.88 3.85
N LYS A 382 -25.24 -5.57 3.87
CA LYS A 382 -25.94 -4.58 3.03
C LYS A 382 -25.22 -4.33 1.71
N PHE A 383 -23.88 -4.27 1.73
CA PHE A 383 -23.05 -3.96 0.56
C PHE A 383 -22.34 -5.17 -0.05
N LYS A 384 -22.73 -6.39 0.36
CA LYS A 384 -22.30 -7.68 -0.23
C LYS A 384 -20.79 -7.82 -0.42
N HIS A 385 -20.00 -7.27 0.51
CA HIS A 385 -18.55 -7.42 0.46
C HIS A 385 -18.16 -8.90 0.65
N MET A 386 -17.21 -9.37 -0.16
CA MET A 386 -16.67 -10.74 -0.15
C MET A 386 -15.69 -10.93 1.01
N LEU A 387 -16.21 -10.85 2.23
CA LEU A 387 -15.50 -11.12 3.48
C LEU A 387 -16.27 -12.19 4.24
N ASP A 388 -15.58 -13.25 4.61
CA ASP A 388 -16.12 -14.27 5.50
C ASP A 388 -15.62 -13.98 6.91
N GLN A 389 -16.55 -13.77 7.84
CA GLN A 389 -16.23 -13.71 9.27
C GLN A 389 -15.78 -15.12 9.68
N LYS A 390 -14.52 -15.25 10.13
CA LYS A 390 -13.96 -16.55 10.53
C LYS A 390 -14.31 -16.90 11.96
#